data_AF-A0A7X9DF90-F1
#
_entry.id   AF-A0A7X9DF90-F1
#
_cell.length_a   1.000
_cell.length_b   1.000
_cell.length_c   1.000
_cell.angle_alpha   90.00
_cell.angle_beta   90.00
_cell.angle_gamma   90.00
#
_symmetry.space_group_name_H-M   'P 1'
#
loop_
_entity.id
_entity.type
_entity.pdbx_description
1 polymer ?
#
loop_
_entity_poly.entity_id
_entity_poly.type
_entity_poly.pdbx_seq_one_letter_code
_entity_poly.pdbx_strand_id
1 'polypeptide(L)'
;MRFALLLKVLALILRIASKRNEDFKRFIGTVSVKIAIKTKNNKGRTFIFNNGSVSSTRSLKQYDAALVFSDAKTGFTVLKEGTQEASFYAAATGNLYVEGM
;
A
#
# COMPACT_ATOMS: atom_id res chain seq x y z
N MET A 1 8.98 -3.71 -13.33
CA MET A 1 9.12 -2.24 -13.14
C MET A 1 7.78 -1.53 -12.91
N ARG A 2 6.73 -1.84 -13.67
CA ARG A 2 5.40 -1.19 -13.56
C ARG A 2 4.82 -1.16 -12.13
N PHE A 3 4.86 -2.29 -11.41
CA PHE A 3 4.41 -2.36 -10.01
C PHE A 3 5.18 -1.41 -9.08
N ALA A 4 6.52 -1.45 -9.12
CA ALA A 4 7.35 -0.55 -8.31
C ALA A 4 7.14 0.93 -8.63
N LEU A 5 6.89 1.25 -9.91
CA LEU A 5 6.54 2.61 -10.34
C LEU A 5 5.16 3.01 -9.80
N LEU A 6 4.16 2.15 -9.92
CA LEU A 6 2.81 2.36 -9.36
C LEU A 6 2.89 2.66 -7.87
N LEU A 7 3.64 1.87 -7.10
CA LEU A 7 3.80 2.10 -5.66
C LEU A 7 4.55 3.42 -5.35
N LYS A 8 5.51 3.82 -6.19
CA LYS A 8 6.19 5.11 -6.05
C LYS A 8 5.24 6.27 -6.33
N VAL A 9 4.39 6.16 -7.35
CA VAL A 9 3.37 7.16 -7.69
C VAL A 9 2.34 7.25 -6.57
N LEU A 10 1.84 6.12 -6.07
CA LEU A 10 0.92 6.08 -4.93
C LEU A 10 1.53 6.79 -3.71
N ALA A 11 2.80 6.53 -3.39
CA ALA A 11 3.47 7.20 -2.28
C ALA A 11 3.56 8.73 -2.46
N LEU A 12 3.77 9.20 -3.69
CA LEU A 12 3.77 10.62 -3.99
C LEU A 12 2.37 11.22 -3.80
N ILE A 13 1.33 10.56 -4.31
CA ILE A 13 -0.06 11.00 -4.18
C ILE A 13 -0.45 11.11 -2.70
N LEU A 14 -0.20 10.06 -1.91
CA LEU A 14 -0.53 10.06 -0.48
C LEU A 14 0.23 11.15 0.29
N ARG A 15 1.51 11.37 -0.02
CA ARG A 15 2.31 12.44 0.59
C ARG A 15 1.81 13.84 0.23
N ILE A 16 1.31 14.04 -0.99
CA ILE A 16 0.70 15.31 -1.40
C ILE A 16 -0.66 15.48 -0.72
N ALA A 17 -1.49 14.44 -0.71
CA ALA A 17 -2.79 14.43 -0.05
C ALA A 17 -2.65 14.73 1.45
N SER A 18 -1.66 14.15 2.14
CA SER A 18 -1.43 14.41 3.58
C SER A 18 -1.07 15.86 3.90
N LYS A 19 -0.72 16.67 2.89
CA LYS A 19 -0.37 18.09 3.05
C LYS A 19 -1.43 19.04 2.51
N ARG A 20 -2.22 18.60 1.52
CA ARG A 20 -3.13 19.47 0.76
C ARG A 20 -4.61 19.15 0.98
N ASN A 21 -4.92 17.95 1.47
CA ASN A 21 -6.29 17.54 1.75
C ASN A 21 -6.46 17.44 3.28
N GLU A 22 -7.15 18.41 3.85
CA GLU A 22 -7.35 18.51 5.31
C GLU A 22 -8.18 17.35 5.85
N ASP A 23 -9.19 16.87 5.12
CA ASP A 23 -10.00 15.72 5.55
C ASP A 23 -9.16 14.45 5.60
N PHE A 24 -8.34 14.21 4.58
CA PHE A 24 -7.41 13.09 4.56
C PHE A 24 -6.39 13.20 5.69
N LYS A 25 -5.78 14.38 5.87
CA LYS A 25 -4.81 14.63 6.94
C LYS A 25 -5.40 14.42 8.33
N ARG A 26 -6.65 14.86 8.58
CA ARG A 26 -7.38 14.63 9.82
C ARG A 26 -7.64 13.14 10.03
N PHE A 27 -8.09 12.44 8.99
CA PHE A 27 -8.35 11.00 9.03
C PHE A 27 -7.10 10.19 9.42
N ILE A 28 -5.95 10.48 8.80
CA ILE A 28 -4.68 9.82 9.15
C ILE A 28 -3.97 10.48 10.35
N GLY A 29 -4.57 11.50 10.96
CA GLY A 29 -4.02 12.31 12.05
C GLY A 29 -3.89 11.54 13.36
N THR A 30 -4.75 10.55 13.56
CA THR A 30 -4.84 9.73 14.77
C THR A 30 -4.14 8.38 14.63
N VAL A 31 -3.52 8.13 13.48
CA VAL A 31 -2.98 6.81 13.11
C VAL A 31 -1.45 6.86 13.06
N SER A 32 -0.82 5.86 13.68
CA SER A 32 0.61 5.56 13.52
C SER A 32 0.75 4.10 13.12
N VAL A 33 0.98 3.83 11.84
CA VAL A 33 1.02 2.48 11.28
C VAL A 33 1.93 2.41 10.06
N LYS A 34 2.57 1.27 9.87
CA LYS A 34 3.43 0.92 8.73
C LYS A 34 2.76 -0.20 7.94
N ILE A 35 2.29 0.10 6.75
CA ILE A 35 1.64 -0.88 5.86
C ILE A 35 2.55 -1.17 4.68
N ALA A 36 2.94 -2.42 4.49
CA ALA A 36 3.66 -2.85 3.30
C ALA A 36 2.70 -3.28 2.19
N ILE A 37 3.03 -2.92 0.95
CA ILE A 37 2.42 -3.50 -0.24
C ILE A 37 3.53 -4.20 -1.01
N LYS A 38 3.45 -5.52 -1.09
CA LYS A 38 4.54 -6.37 -1.59
C LYS A 38 4.04 -7.57 -2.36
N THR A 39 4.96 -8.24 -3.03
CA THR A 39 4.77 -9.54 -3.65
C THR A 39 5.38 -10.64 -2.77
N LYS A 40 5.01 -11.90 -3.00
CA LYS A 40 5.64 -13.08 -2.35
C LYS A 40 7.17 -13.11 -2.50
N ASN A 41 7.70 -12.60 -3.62
CA ASN A 41 9.15 -12.48 -3.85
C ASN A 41 9.78 -11.18 -3.31
N ASN A 42 9.16 -10.55 -2.31
CA ASN A 42 9.66 -9.36 -1.60
C ASN A 42 9.99 -8.16 -2.50
N LYS A 43 9.16 -7.90 -3.52
CA LYS A 43 9.18 -6.64 -4.29
C LYS A 43 8.01 -5.78 -3.83
N GLY A 44 8.27 -4.55 -3.41
CA GLY A 44 7.22 -3.73 -2.84
C GLY A 44 7.70 -2.39 -2.28
N ARG A 45 6.84 -1.79 -1.46
CA ARG A 45 7.09 -0.55 -0.73
C ARG A 45 6.31 -0.56 0.58
N THR A 46 6.93 -0.05 1.64
CA THR A 46 6.27 0.20 2.92
C THR A 46 5.84 1.66 3.00
N PHE A 47 4.58 1.88 3.34
CA PHE A 47 3.95 3.18 3.55
C PHE A 47 3.84 3.42 5.04
N ILE A 48 4.35 4.57 5.49
CA ILE A 48 4.46 4.90 6.91
C ILE A 48 3.53 6.08 7.14
N PHE A 49 2.46 5.82 7.88
CA PHE A 49 1.55 6.83 8.39
C PHE A 49 1.98 7.17 9.80
N ASN A 50 2.16 8.46 10.07
CA ASN A 50 2.59 8.94 11.37
C ASN A 50 1.89 10.26 11.67
N ASN A 51 0.78 10.17 12.39
CA ASN A 51 0.04 11.29 12.97
C ASN A 51 -0.18 12.45 11.98
N GLY A 52 -0.80 12.17 10.83
CA GLY A 52 -1.08 13.19 9.82
C GLY A 52 -0.03 13.30 8.71
N SER A 53 1.12 12.63 8.85
CA SER A 53 2.16 12.59 7.83
C SER A 53 2.23 11.24 7.13
N VAL A 54 2.59 11.26 5.83
CA VAL A 54 2.86 10.04 5.05
C VAL A 54 4.26 10.08 4.47
N SER A 55 5.00 8.99 4.69
CA SER A 55 6.28 8.72 4.03
C SER A 55 6.31 7.29 3.50
N SER A 56 7.38 6.91 2.79
CA SER A 56 7.51 5.52 2.31
C SER A 56 8.96 5.11 2.11
N THR A 57 9.23 3.81 2.23
CA THR A 57 10.56 3.21 2.07
C THR A 57 10.51 1.95 1.20
N ARG A 58 11.64 1.59 0.58
CA ARG A 58 11.79 0.30 -0.12
C ARG A 58 12.04 -0.86 0.84
N SER A 59 12.34 -0.60 2.11
CA SER A 59 12.50 -1.64 3.12
C SER A 59 11.17 -2.35 3.38
N LEU A 60 11.18 -3.68 3.31
CA LEU A 60 10.04 -4.55 3.63
C LEU A 60 10.28 -5.36 4.92
N LYS A 61 11.21 -4.92 5.78
CA LYS A 61 11.59 -5.65 7.00
C LYS A 61 10.73 -5.31 8.21
N GLN A 62 10.17 -4.09 8.26
CA GLN A 62 9.41 -3.59 9.39
C GLN A 62 8.11 -2.98 8.86
N TYR A 63 7.01 -3.66 9.16
CA TYR A 63 5.65 -3.24 8.90
C TYR A 63 4.75 -3.87 9.97
N ASP A 64 3.63 -3.24 10.26
CA ASP A 64 2.63 -3.75 11.20
C ASP A 64 1.68 -4.70 10.46
N ALA A 65 1.36 -4.38 9.20
CA ALA A 65 0.62 -5.25 8.28
C ALA A 65 1.17 -5.15 6.86
N ALA A 66 0.91 -6.16 6.03
CA ALA A 66 1.24 -6.14 4.62
C ALA A 66 0.15 -6.75 3.74
N LEU A 67 -0.16 -6.07 2.64
CA LEU A 67 -0.87 -6.63 1.49
C LEU A 67 0.15 -7.38 0.62
N VAL A 68 0.00 -8.70 0.54
CA VAL A 68 0.91 -9.58 -0.19
C VAL A 68 0.24 -10.16 -1.43
N PHE A 69 0.71 -9.74 -2.58
CA PHE A 69 0.29 -10.26 -3.88
C PHE A 69 1.10 -11.48 -4.30
N SER A 70 0.49 -12.41 -5.01
CA SER A 70 1.17 -13.55 -5.63
C SER A 70 2.34 -13.11 -6.52
N ASP A 71 2.11 -12.08 -7.35
CA ASP A 71 3.11 -11.51 -8.24
C ASP A 71 2.86 -10.01 -8.56
N ALA A 72 3.83 -9.39 -9.23
CA ALA A 72 3.82 -7.97 -9.53
C ALA A 72 2.81 -7.56 -10.63
N LYS A 73 2.47 -8.46 -11.56
CA LYS A 73 1.45 -8.21 -12.60
C LYS A 73 0.08 -8.18 -11.93
N THR A 74 -0.22 -9.17 -11.10
CA THR A 74 -1.47 -9.25 -10.34
C THR A 74 -1.65 -8.04 -9.42
N GLY A 75 -0.64 -7.72 -8.61
CA GLY A 75 -0.67 -6.53 -7.76
C GLY A 75 -0.80 -5.21 -8.54
N PHE A 76 -0.18 -5.09 -9.73
CA PHE A 76 -0.36 -3.92 -10.58
C PHE A 76 -1.79 -3.80 -11.11
N THR A 77 -2.39 -4.88 -11.58
CA THR A 77 -3.76 -4.88 -12.12
C THR A 77 -4.77 -4.50 -11.04
N VAL A 78 -4.73 -5.17 -9.89
CA VAL A 78 -5.68 -4.94 -8.79
C VAL A 78 -5.58 -3.51 -8.26
N LEU A 79 -4.37 -3.01 -8.01
CA LEU A 79 -4.17 -1.64 -7.50
C LEU A 79 -4.50 -0.56 -8.53
N LYS A 80 -4.34 -0.85 -9.83
CA LYS A 80 -4.71 0.08 -10.90
C LYS A 80 -6.23 0.18 -11.04
N GLU A 81 -6.94 -0.93 -10.88
CA GLU A 81 -8.41 -0.94 -10.89
C GLU A 81 -8.97 -0.19 -9.68
N GLY A 82 -8.37 -0.39 -8.50
CA GLY A 82 -8.66 0.43 -7.32
C GLY A 82 -10.04 0.21 -6.70
N THR A 83 -10.73 -0.87 -7.08
CA THR A 83 -12.05 -1.25 -6.58
C THR A 83 -11.96 -2.27 -5.44
N GLN A 84 -12.99 -2.30 -4.60
CA GLN A 84 -13.09 -3.29 -3.52
C GLN A 84 -13.29 -4.69 -4.10
N GLU A 85 -14.07 -4.81 -5.17
CA GLU A 85 -14.34 -6.03 -5.90
C GLU A 85 -13.05 -6.67 -6.40
N ALA A 86 -12.18 -5.91 -7.07
CA ALA A 86 -10.91 -6.44 -7.59
C ALA A 86 -10.02 -6.99 -6.46
N SER A 87 -9.97 -6.27 -5.33
CA SER A 87 -9.22 -6.71 -4.15
C SER A 87 -9.82 -7.98 -3.54
N PHE A 88 -11.16 -8.05 -3.46
CA PHE A 88 -11.87 -9.22 -2.95
C PHE A 88 -11.70 -10.45 -3.84
N TYR A 89 -11.85 -10.33 -5.16
CA TYR A 89 -11.62 -11.43 -6.10
C TYR A 89 -10.17 -11.92 -6.07
N ALA A 90 -9.21 -11.00 -5.98
CA ALA A 90 -7.81 -11.38 -5.80
C ALA A 90 -7.58 -12.15 -4.50
N ALA A 91 -8.23 -11.76 -3.41
CA ALA A 91 -8.14 -12.48 -2.14
C ALA A 91 -8.79 -13.87 -2.21
N ALA A 92 -10.01 -13.96 -2.74
CA ALA A 92 -10.76 -15.21 -2.89
C ALA A 92 -10.02 -16.25 -3.77
N THR A 93 -9.22 -15.79 -4.73
CA THR A 93 -8.42 -16.65 -5.62
C THR A 93 -7.01 -16.93 -5.10
N GLY A 94 -6.67 -16.51 -3.86
CA GLY A 94 -5.35 -16.73 -3.26
C GLY A 94 -4.23 -15.87 -3.86
N ASN A 95 -4.59 -14.84 -4.64
CA ASN A 95 -3.67 -13.91 -5.29
C ASN A 95 -3.33 -12.68 -4.45
N LEU A 96 -4.08 -12.43 -3.38
CA LEU A 96 -3.84 -11.40 -2.38
C LEU A 96 -4.13 -12.00 -1.00
N TYR A 97 -3.27 -11.71 -0.03
CA TYR A 97 -3.56 -11.98 1.37
C TYR A 97 -2.95 -10.88 2.25
N VAL A 98 -3.36 -10.84 3.52
CA VAL A 98 -2.80 -9.94 4.53
C VAL A 98 -1.88 -10.74 5.45
N GLU A 99 -0.68 -10.24 5.74
CA GLU A 99 0.19 -10.73 6.80
C GLU A 99 0.46 -9.62 7.83
N GLY A 100 0.66 -9.98 9.09
CA GLY A 100 0.80 -9.02 10.20
C GLY A 100 -0.53 -8.45 10.65
N MET A 101 -0.75 -8.46 11.96
CA MET A 101 -1.88 -7.84 12.68
C MET A 101 -1.41 -7.51 14.09
#